data_AF-A0A321LY64-F1
#
_entry.id   AF-A0A321LY64-F1
#
_cell.length_a   1.000
_cell.length_b   1.000
_cell.length_c   1.000
_cell.angle_alpha   90.00
_cell.angle_beta   90.00
_cell.angle_gamma   90.00
#
_symmetry.space_group_name_H-M   'P 1'
#
loop_
_entity.id
_entity.type
_entity.pdbx_description
1 polymer ?
#
loop_
_entity_poly.entity_id
_entity_poly.type
_entity_poly.pdbx_seq_one_letter_code
_entity_poly.pdbx_strand_id
1 'polypeptide(L)'
;MPIDEVEPVKRQLSHGIFNDDQETGLTAKERVINILLGFVNASALPPVEIVKVSVVNSHAYRLTHGAHRFYLSIAAGFTHVPAVKGFSFDMDG
;
A
#
# COMPACT_ATOMS: atom_id res chain seq x y z
N MET A 1 -3.77 -8.70 7.11
CA MET A 1 -4.77 -7.62 7.10
C MET A 1 -5.75 -7.90 5.97
N PRO A 2 -7.06 -8.04 6.24
CA PRO A 2 -8.08 -8.08 5.20
C PRO A 2 -8.02 -6.82 4.34
N ILE A 3 -8.04 -7.00 3.02
CA ILE A 3 -7.89 -5.88 2.08
C ILE A 3 -9.10 -4.93 2.13
N ASP A 4 -10.29 -5.47 2.34
CA ASP A 4 -11.56 -4.74 2.42
C ASP A 4 -11.71 -3.87 3.68
N GLU A 5 -10.86 -4.07 4.69
CA GLU A 5 -10.78 -3.21 5.87
C GLU A 5 -9.89 -1.96 5.67
N VAL A 6 -9.18 -1.85 4.55
CA VAL A 6 -8.23 -0.75 4.27
C VAL A 6 -8.84 0.27 3.31
N GLU A 7 -8.90 1.54 3.71
CA GLU A 7 -9.37 2.66 2.91
C GLU A 7 -8.59 2.73 1.59
N PRO A 8 -9.27 2.80 0.42
CA PRO A 8 -8.61 3.06 -0.84
C PRO A 8 -7.78 4.34 -0.77
N VAL A 9 -6.56 4.31 -1.28
CA VAL A 9 -5.71 5.50 -1.38
C VAL A 9 -6.44 6.54 -2.21
N LYS A 10 -6.71 7.71 -1.60
CA LYS A 10 -7.23 8.87 -2.32
C LYS A 10 -6.23 9.27 -3.39
N ARG A 11 -6.64 9.17 -4.66
CA ARG A 11 -5.81 9.57 -5.79
C ARG A 11 -5.49 11.06 -5.65
N GLN A 12 -4.21 11.40 -5.46
CA GLN A 12 -3.77 12.77 -5.67
C GLN A 12 -3.67 12.99 -7.18
N LEU A 13 -4.34 14.02 -7.72
CA LEU A 13 -4.35 14.29 -9.16
C LEU A 13 -2.96 14.58 -9.73
N SER A 14 -1.99 14.93 -8.88
CA SER A 14 -0.62 15.21 -9.26
C SER A 14 0.18 13.96 -9.64
N HIS A 15 -0.10 12.80 -9.03
CA HIS A 15 0.65 11.57 -9.27
C HIS A 15 -0.23 10.32 -9.09
N GLY A 16 -0.12 9.37 -10.02
CA GLY A 16 -0.81 8.08 -9.92
C GLY A 16 -0.31 7.24 -8.73
N ILE A 17 -1.07 6.20 -8.39
CA ILE A 17 -0.68 5.19 -7.37
C ILE A 17 0.70 4.60 -7.70
N PHE A 18 0.92 4.29 -8.97
CA PHE A 18 2.20 3.83 -9.49
C PHE A 18 3.01 5.05 -9.92
N ASN A 19 4.02 5.39 -9.12
CA ASN A 19 4.90 6.54 -9.28
C ASN A 19 6.35 6.13 -8.99
N ASP A 20 7.28 6.91 -9.53
CA ASP A 20 8.70 6.70 -9.31
C ASP A 20 9.05 7.00 -7.85
N ASP A 21 10.01 6.27 -7.32
CA ASP A 21 10.55 6.49 -5.99
C ASP A 21 11.69 7.50 -6.08
N GLN A 22 11.45 8.69 -5.53
CA GLN A 22 12.42 9.79 -5.53
C GLN A 22 13.60 9.52 -4.58
N GLU A 23 13.44 8.67 -3.58
CA GLU A 23 14.49 8.36 -2.60
C GLU A 23 15.48 7.33 -3.17
N THR A 24 14.96 6.24 -3.74
CA THR A 24 15.80 5.16 -4.29
C THR A 24 16.17 5.36 -5.76
N GLY A 25 15.48 6.26 -6.46
CA GLY A 25 15.62 6.47 -7.91
C GLY A 25 14.97 5.39 -8.77
N LEU A 26 14.28 4.40 -8.15
CA LEU A 26 13.61 3.34 -8.89
C LEU A 26 12.35 3.84 -9.58
N THR A 27 12.19 3.48 -10.86
CA THR A 27 10.98 3.77 -11.60
C THR A 27 9.79 2.96 -11.06
N ALA A 28 8.57 3.47 -11.26
CA ALA A 28 7.34 2.75 -10.96
C ALA A 28 7.32 1.37 -11.64
N LYS A 29 7.81 1.29 -12.88
CA LYS A 29 7.89 0.05 -13.65
C LYS A 29 8.79 -0.99 -12.99
N GLU A 30 10.00 -0.60 -12.57
CA GLU A 30 10.94 -1.50 -11.91
C GLU A 30 10.35 -2.00 -10.58
N ARG A 31 9.75 -1.11 -9.80
CA ARG A 31 9.08 -1.47 -8.55
C ARG A 31 7.95 -2.47 -8.77
N VAL A 32 7.10 -2.24 -9.78
CA VAL A 32 6.01 -3.15 -10.15
C VAL A 32 6.55 -4.52 -10.56
N ILE A 33 7.54 -4.58 -11.45
CA ILE A 33 8.14 -5.83 -11.92
C ILE A 33 8.74 -6.60 -10.74
N ASN A 34 9.49 -5.94 -9.85
CA ASN A 34 10.10 -6.58 -8.69
C ASN A 34 9.05 -7.15 -7.73
N ILE A 35 7.93 -6.45 -7.50
CA ILE A 35 6.84 -6.95 -6.67
C ILE A 35 6.17 -8.17 -7.32
N LEU A 36 5.85 -8.10 -8.61
CA LEU A 36 5.22 -9.20 -9.34
C LEU A 36 6.11 -10.45 -9.38
N LEU A 37 7.41 -10.28 -9.63
CA LEU A 37 8.38 -11.37 -9.52
C LEU A 37 8.45 -11.91 -8.09
N GLY A 38 8.33 -11.05 -7.09
CA GLY A 38 8.24 -11.47 -5.68
C GLY A 38 7.03 -12.35 -5.41
N PHE A 39 5.87 -12.04 -5.99
CA PHE A 39 4.68 -12.90 -5.89
C PHE A 39 4.90 -14.26 -6.55
N VAL A 40 5.49 -14.30 -7.75
CA VAL A 40 5.73 -15.55 -8.50
C VAL A 40 6.75 -16.45 -7.78
N ASN A 41 7.82 -15.86 -7.25
CA ASN A 41 8.91 -16.61 -6.64
C ASN A 41 8.71 -16.90 -5.14
N ALA A 42 7.55 -16.53 -4.58
CA ALA A 42 7.29 -16.58 -3.14
C ALA A 42 8.38 -15.88 -2.29
N SER A 43 8.96 -14.80 -2.83
CA SER A 43 9.97 -14.02 -2.14
C SER A 43 9.37 -13.24 -0.98
N ALA A 44 10.14 -13.04 0.09
CA ALA A 44 9.74 -12.14 1.16
C ALA A 44 9.65 -10.70 0.62
N LEU A 45 8.43 -10.14 0.64
CA LEU A 45 8.18 -8.74 0.32
C LEU A 45 7.94 -7.96 1.62
N PRO A 46 8.38 -6.69 1.71
CA PRO A 46 8.09 -5.87 2.88
C PRO A 46 6.56 -5.76 3.11
N PRO A 47 6.09 -5.77 4.36
CA PRO A 47 4.68 -5.56 4.65
C PRO A 47 4.22 -4.18 4.18
N VAL A 48 2.91 -3.99 4.08
CA VAL A 48 2.32 -2.65 3.94
C VAL A 48 2.22 -1.98 5.30
N GLU A 49 2.26 -0.65 5.33
CA GLU A 49 2.08 0.10 6.57
C GLU A 49 0.70 0.71 6.62
N ILE A 50 0.03 0.51 7.74
CA ILE A 50 -1.35 0.95 7.96
C ILE A 50 -1.49 1.64 9.32
N VAL A 51 -2.44 2.58 9.39
CA VAL A 51 -2.88 3.20 10.63
C VAL A 51 -4.36 2.93 10.84
N LYS A 52 -4.79 2.76 12.10
CA LYS A 52 -6.20 2.60 12.42
C LYS A 52 -6.89 3.96 12.28
N VAL A 53 -8.03 4.01 11.62
CA VAL A 53 -8.83 5.23 11.50
C VAL A 53 -10.04 5.16 12.44
N SER A 54 -10.51 6.32 12.90
CA SER A 54 -11.71 6.46 13.73
C SER A 54 -12.94 5.82 13.06
N VAL A 55 -13.85 5.30 13.90
CA VAL A 55 -15.01 4.42 13.59
C VAL A 55 -16.04 5.06 12.63
N VAL A 56 -15.89 6.34 12.27
CA VAL A 56 -16.82 7.06 11.39
C VAL A 56 -16.63 6.66 9.92
N ASN A 57 -15.53 6.00 9.55
CA ASN A 57 -15.28 5.55 8.18
C ASN A 57 -15.72 4.09 7.96
N SER A 58 -16.13 3.77 6.73
CA SER A 58 -16.48 2.40 6.31
C SER A 58 -15.31 1.41 6.32
N HIS A 59 -14.08 1.90 6.50
CA HIS A 59 -12.85 1.10 6.54
C HIS A 59 -12.15 1.35 7.88
N ALA A 60 -11.63 0.30 8.51
CA ALA A 60 -11.00 0.36 9.83
C ALA A 60 -9.55 0.85 9.79
N TYR A 61 -8.91 0.80 8.61
CA TYR A 61 -7.50 1.14 8.44
C TYR A 61 -7.28 2.06 7.24
N ARG A 62 -6.21 2.84 7.27
CA ARG A 62 -5.70 3.62 6.14
C ARG A 62 -4.28 3.19 5.83
N LEU A 63 -3.98 3.05 4.54
CA LEU A 63 -2.64 2.78 4.05
C LEU A 63 -1.75 4.03 4.15
N THR A 64 -0.59 3.93 4.81
CA THR A 64 0.41 5.00 4.88
C THR A 64 1.61 4.74 3.98
N HIS A 65 1.98 3.47 3.78
CA HIS A 65 3.11 3.10 2.91
C HIS A 65 2.90 1.73 2.26
N GLY A 66 3.54 1.51 1.11
CA GLY A 66 3.41 0.26 0.35
C GLY A 66 2.24 0.21 -0.64
N ALA A 67 1.80 1.36 -1.17
CA ALA A 67 0.72 1.46 -2.16
C ALA A 67 0.86 0.50 -3.34
N HIS A 68 2.05 0.38 -3.92
CA HIS A 68 2.27 -0.53 -5.05
C HIS A 68 2.02 -1.99 -4.65
N ARG A 69 2.52 -2.42 -3.47
CA ARG A 69 2.32 -3.78 -2.96
C ARG A 69 0.85 -4.05 -2.66
N PHE A 70 0.15 -3.09 -2.05
CA PHE A 70 -1.27 -3.20 -1.74
C PHE A 70 -2.12 -3.37 -3.01
N TYR A 71 -1.97 -2.48 -3.98
CA TYR A 71 -2.78 -2.52 -5.20
C TYR A 71 -2.42 -3.67 -6.14
N LEU A 72 -1.15 -4.06 -6.22
CA LEU A 72 -0.78 -5.27 -6.94
C LEU A 72 -1.34 -6.52 -6.25
N SER A 73 -1.47 -6.51 -4.92
CA SER A 73 -2.08 -7.64 -4.21
C SER A 73 -3.56 -7.78 -4.55
N ILE A 74 -4.28 -6.65 -4.65
CA ILE A 74 -5.67 -6.60 -5.15
C ILE A 74 -5.74 -7.15 -6.58
N ALA A 75 -4.88 -6.65 -7.47
CA ALA A 75 -4.87 -7.06 -8.87
C ALA A 75 -4.54 -8.55 -9.05
N ALA A 76 -3.72 -9.12 -8.17
CA ALA A 76 -3.39 -10.54 -8.13
C ALA A 76 -4.48 -11.42 -7.50
N GLY A 77 -5.54 -10.83 -6.94
CA GLY A 77 -6.66 -11.56 -6.35
C GLY A 77 -6.45 -12.03 -4.91
N PHE A 78 -5.48 -11.46 -4.19
CA PHE A 78 -5.33 -11.75 -2.76
C PHE A 78 -6.48 -11.13 -1.94
N THR A 79 -6.86 -11.79 -0.86
CA THR A 79 -7.84 -11.27 0.12
C THR A 79 -7.16 -10.64 1.35
N HIS A 80 -5.88 -10.96 1.57
CA HIS A 80 -5.11 -10.52 2.72
C HIS A 80 -3.71 -10.09 2.30
N VAL A 81 -3.18 -9.08 2.99
CA VAL A 81 -1.78 -8.65 2.85
C VAL A 81 -1.04 -8.68 4.20
N PRO A 82 0.28 -8.95 4.21
CA PRO A 82 1.13 -8.69 5.37
C PRO A 82 1.13 -7.20 5.68
N ALA A 83 0.84 -6.83 6.92
CA ALA A 83 0.75 -5.44 7.34
C ALA A 83 1.39 -5.22 8.70
N VAL A 84 1.95 -4.02 8.88
CA VAL A 84 2.52 -3.52 10.14
C VAL A 84 1.91 -2.17 10.49
N LYS A 85 1.96 -1.80 11.77
CA LYS A 85 1.50 -0.49 12.23
C LYS A 85 2.45 0.59 11.73
N GLY A 86 1.91 1.54 10.95
CA GLY A 86 2.61 2.75 10.54
C GLY A 86 2.44 3.90 11.55
N PHE A 87 2.95 5.07 11.17
CA PHE A 87 2.80 6.31 11.93
C PHE A 87 2.02 7.33 11.09
N SER A 88 0.95 7.89 11.63
CA SER A 88 0.33 9.11 11.10
C SER A 88 0.79 10.29 11.96
N PHE A 89 1.33 11.32 11.31
CA PHE A 89 1.35 12.65 11.91
C PHE A 89 -0.03 13.24 11.66
N ASP A 90 -1.00 12.85 12.48
CA ASP A 90 -2.23 13.62 12.55
C ASP A 90 -1.83 14.96 13.19
N MET A 91 -1.66 15.99 12.36
CA MET A 91 -1.70 17.37 12.85
C MET A 91 -3.13 17.58 13.32
N ASP A 92 -3.34 17.48 14.62
CA ASP A 92 -4.57 17.96 15.27
C ASP A 92 -4.81 19.39 14.76
N GLY A 93 -5.87 19.57 13.99
CA GLY A 93 -6.39 20.87 13.60
C GLY A 93 -7.08 21.56 14.78
#